data_AF-A0A8X6PUA8-F1
#
_entry.id   AF-A0A8X6PUA8-F1
#
_cell.length_a   1.000
_cell.length_b   1.000
_cell.length_c   1.000
_cell.angle_alpha   90.00
_cell.angle_beta   90.00
_cell.angle_gamma   90.00
#
_symmetry.space_group_name_H-M   'P 1'
#
loop_
_entity.id
_entity.type
_entity.pdbx_description
1 polymer ?
#
loop_
_entity_poly.entity_id
_entity_poly.type
_entity_poly.pdbx_seq_one_letter_code
_entity_poly.pdbx_strand_id
1 'polypeptide(L)'
;MLEVRDFKLFTDHKPLTHAFKQCLDKCSPRQARQLDFISQFTTNICYLSGNENITADSLSRIASIEMPNPINYEEIAKSQELDLELQNLIRNPQGLQLKKIVMPNSNIPLFCDLSTGIARPYIPKEYRQ
;
A
#
# COMPACT_ATOMS: atom_id res chain seq x y z
N MET A 1 16.31 -9.14 0.61
CA MET A 1 16.80 -9.41 1.98
C MET A 1 17.88 -8.38 2.32
N LEU A 2 17.74 -7.65 3.43
CA LEU A 2 18.71 -6.63 3.88
C LEU A 2 19.80 -7.19 4.80
N GLU A 3 19.69 -8.46 5.16
CA GLU A 3 20.67 -9.17 5.98
C GLU A 3 22.07 -9.08 5.33
N VAL A 4 23.07 -8.77 6.15
CA VAL A 4 24.50 -8.69 5.77
C VAL A 4 24.81 -7.57 4.75
N ARG A 5 23.94 -6.56 4.60
CA ARG A 5 24.20 -5.39 3.77
C ARG A 5 24.40 -4.15 4.62
N ASP A 6 25.43 -3.39 4.32
CA ASP A 6 25.59 -2.06 4.90
C ASP A 6 24.58 -1.10 4.28
N PHE A 7 23.70 -0.56 5.11
CA PHE A 7 22.74 0.46 4.70
C PHE A 7 22.55 1.51 5.79
N LYS A 8 22.03 2.67 5.38
CA LYS A 8 21.66 3.78 6.26
C LYS A 8 20.16 3.77 6.48
N LEU A 9 19.74 3.88 7.74
CA LEU A 9 18.35 4.10 8.09
C LEU A 9 18.10 5.60 8.20
N PHE A 10 17.23 6.15 7.34
CA PHE A 10 16.79 7.54 7.43
C PHE A 10 15.50 7.64 8.24
N THR A 11 15.43 8.62 9.14
CA THR A 11 14.26 8.87 9.97
C THR A 11 14.16 10.35 10.32
N ASP A 12 12.94 10.87 10.43
CA ASP A 12 12.64 12.19 11.00
C ASP A 12 12.61 12.18 12.54
N HIS A 13 12.76 11.01 13.17
CA HIS A 13 12.80 10.88 14.61
C HIS A 13 14.20 11.18 15.15
N LYS A 14 14.48 12.47 15.38
CA LYS A 14 15.79 12.96 15.85
C LYS A 14 16.36 12.25 17.08
N PRO A 15 15.59 11.86 18.11
CA PRO A 15 16.15 11.11 19.24
C PRO A 15 16.72 9.73 18.86
N LEU A 16 16.22 9.10 17.79
CA LEU A 16 16.62 7.74 17.41
C LEU A 16 18.04 7.68 16.83
N THR A 17 18.52 8.78 16.22
CA THR A 17 19.91 8.88 15.72
C THR A 17 20.96 8.81 16.83
N HIS A 18 20.55 9.12 18.06
CA HIS A 18 21.39 9.10 19.23
C HIS A 18 21.15 7.86 20.12
N ALA A 19 20.17 7.01 19.80
CA ALA A 19 19.74 5.92 20.66
C ALA A 19 20.86 4.93 20.98
N PHE A 20 21.68 4.58 19.98
CA PHE A 20 22.83 3.68 20.17
C PHE A 20 24.05 4.34 20.81
N LYS A 21 24.02 5.66 21.03
CA LYS A 21 25.07 6.41 21.74
C LYS A 21 24.70 6.66 23.21
N GLN A 22 23.46 6.37 23.61
CA GLN A 22 22.97 6.58 24.97
C GLN A 22 23.20 5.33 25.83
N CYS A 23 23.33 5.53 27.15
CA CYS A 23 23.41 4.42 28.09
C CYS A 23 22.06 3.68 28.16
N LEU A 24 22.08 2.36 27.99
CA LEU A 24 20.89 1.50 27.97
C LEU A 24 20.09 1.54 29.29
N ASP A 25 20.71 1.93 30.40
CA ASP A 25 20.04 2.08 31.71
C ASP A 25 18.92 3.13 31.72
N LYS A 26 18.90 4.02 30.72
CA LYS A 26 17.86 5.05 30.56
C LYS A 26 16.70 4.57 29.68
N CYS A 27 16.81 3.40 29.04
CA CYS A 27 15.79 2.86 28.16
C CYS A 27 14.78 2.02 28.94
N SER A 28 13.50 2.16 28.61
CA SER A 28 12.50 1.19 29.05
C SER A 28 12.81 -0.21 28.49
N PRO A 29 12.37 -1.30 29.14
CA PRO A 29 12.56 -2.66 28.62
C PRO A 29 12.05 -2.86 27.19
N ARG A 30 10.99 -2.13 26.80
CA ARG A 30 10.46 -2.15 25.43
C ARG A 30 11.42 -1.50 24.43
N GLN A 31 11.95 -0.32 24.77
CA GLN A 31 12.92 0.39 23.92
C GLN A 31 14.20 -0.43 23.77
N ALA A 32 14.71 -1.01 24.85
CA ALA A 32 15.91 -1.86 24.81
C ALA A 32 15.74 -3.04 23.85
N ARG A 33 14.63 -3.78 23.93
CA ARG A 33 14.34 -4.90 23.01
C ARG A 33 14.20 -4.44 21.55
N GLN A 34 13.58 -3.29 21.31
CA GLN A 34 13.45 -2.76 19.95
C GLN A 34 14.78 -2.31 19.38
N LEU A 35 15.62 -1.65 20.18
CA LEU A 35 16.95 -1.24 19.77
C LEU A 35 17.87 -2.44 19.52
N ASP A 36 17.79 -3.47 20.37
CA ASP A 36 18.49 -4.74 20.16
C ASP A 36 18.11 -5.36 18.82
N PHE A 37 16.81 -5.45 18.52
CA PHE A 37 16.33 -5.94 17.23
C PHE A 37 16.82 -5.09 16.04
N ILE A 38 16.73 -3.76 16.13
CA ILE A 38 17.21 -2.87 15.06
C ILE A 38 18.73 -3.02 14.85
N SER A 39 19.50 -3.22 15.94
CA SER A 39 20.96 -3.34 15.89
C SER A 39 21.45 -4.57 15.12
N GLN A 40 20.62 -5.63 15.02
CA GLN A 40 20.91 -6.81 14.20
C GLN A 40 20.97 -6.48 12.70
N PHE A 41 20.37 -5.35 12.27
CA PHE A 41 20.38 -4.91 10.88
C PHE A 41 21.34 -3.73 10.65
N THR A 42 21.23 -2.67 11.45
CA THR A 42 22.09 -1.49 11.32
C THR A 42 22.06 -0.64 12.59
N THR A 43 23.18 0.01 12.88
CA THR A 43 23.29 1.09 13.87
C THR A 43 23.48 2.46 13.22
N ASN A 44 23.58 2.51 11.88
CA ASN A 44 23.80 3.72 11.11
C ASN A 44 22.47 4.43 10.81
N ILE A 45 22.02 5.23 11.78
CA ILE A 45 20.75 5.97 11.69
C ILE A 45 21.04 7.46 11.45
N CYS A 46 20.49 8.00 10.36
CA CYS A 46 20.64 9.38 9.94
C CYS A 46 19.31 10.14 10.06
N TYR A 47 19.38 11.38 10.53
CA TYR A 47 18.21 12.26 10.56
C TYR A 47 17.92 12.77 9.14
N LEU A 48 16.66 12.71 8.74
CA LEU A 48 16.10 13.33 7.54
C LEU A 48 14.99 14.27 7.98
N SER A 49 14.91 15.49 7.43
CA SER A 49 13.83 16.41 7.82
C SER A 49 12.47 15.81 7.46
N GLY A 50 11.43 16.07 8.26
CA GLY A 50 10.06 15.62 7.94
C GLY A 50 9.60 16.07 6.55
N ASN A 51 10.02 17.28 6.12
CA ASN A 51 9.73 17.82 4.78
C ASN A 51 10.41 17.03 3.65
N GLU A 52 11.46 16.27 3.95
CA GLU A 52 12.19 15.41 3.00
C GLU A 52 11.77 13.93 3.14
N ASN A 53 11.07 13.57 4.22
CA ASN A 53 10.60 12.22 4.54
C ASN A 53 9.19 11.93 3.98
N ILE A 54 8.82 12.59 2.88
CA ILE A 54 7.45 12.63 2.33
C ILE A 54 6.91 11.22 2.05
N THR A 55 7.74 10.34 1.48
CA THR A 55 7.34 8.98 1.11
C THR A 55 6.98 8.14 2.33
N ALA A 56 7.81 8.15 3.38
CA ALA A 56 7.55 7.40 4.60
C ALA A 56 6.35 7.99 5.37
N ASP A 57 6.23 9.32 5.45
CA ASP A 57 5.09 9.97 6.11
C ASP A 57 3.78 9.61 5.37
N SER A 58 3.76 9.69 4.04
CA SER A 58 2.59 9.35 3.22
C SER A 58 2.14 7.90 3.42
N LEU A 59 3.09 6.95 3.43
CA LEU A 59 2.79 5.53 3.67
C LEU A 59 2.39 5.24 5.12
N SER A 60 2.92 5.99 6.09
CA SER A 60 2.54 5.84 7.51
C SER A 60 1.10 6.31 7.78
N ARG A 61 0.57 7.19 6.90
CA ARG A 61 -0.75 7.82 7.02
C ARG A 61 -1.86 7.14 6.22
N ILE A 62 -1.64 5.94 5.66
CA ILE A 62 -2.65 5.26 4.83
C ILE A 62 -4.00 5.09 5.54
N ALA A 63 -4.01 4.87 6.85
CA ALA A 63 -5.25 4.76 7.64
C ALA A 63 -6.06 6.08 7.73
N SER A 64 -5.47 7.23 7.39
CA SER A 64 -6.12 8.54 7.33
C SER A 64 -6.55 8.95 5.93
N ILE A 65 -6.27 8.11 4.91
CA ILE A 65 -6.78 8.32 3.56
C ILE A 65 -8.25 7.91 3.56
N GLU A 66 -9.13 8.85 3.88
CA GLU A 66 -10.51 8.77 3.43
C GLU A 66 -10.48 8.94 1.91
N MET A 67 -11.01 7.97 1.17
CA MET A 67 -11.20 8.14 -0.27
C MET A 67 -12.15 9.33 -0.45
N PRO A 68 -11.68 10.49 -0.97
CA PRO A 68 -12.46 11.72 -0.95
C PRO A 68 -13.75 11.59 -1.76
N ASN A 69 -13.73 10.69 -2.75
CA ASN A 69 -14.90 10.29 -3.51
C ASN A 69 -15.11 8.78 -3.35
N PRO A 70 -16.23 8.32 -2.73
CA PRO A 70 -16.59 6.92 -2.78
C PRO A 70 -16.74 6.48 -4.24
N ILE A 71 -16.25 5.29 -4.57
CA ILE A 71 -16.39 4.73 -5.91
C ILE A 71 -17.88 4.55 -6.21
N ASN A 72 -18.38 5.24 -7.25
CA ASN A 72 -19.74 5.04 -7.72
C ASN A 72 -19.80 3.77 -8.60
N TYR A 73 -20.17 2.65 -7.99
CA TYR A 73 -20.28 1.37 -8.69
C TYR A 73 -21.36 1.37 -9.79
N GLU A 74 -22.39 2.23 -9.71
CA GLU A 74 -23.42 2.33 -10.76
C GLU A 74 -22.83 2.91 -12.04
N GLU A 75 -22.03 3.97 -11.92
CA GLU A 75 -21.36 4.59 -13.05
C GLU A 75 -20.36 3.63 -13.69
N ILE A 76 -19.56 2.93 -12.89
CA ILE A 76 -18.63 1.93 -13.40
C ILE A 76 -19.37 0.81 -14.14
N ALA A 77 -20.50 0.32 -13.61
CA ALA A 77 -21.29 -0.71 -14.27
C ALA A 77 -21.80 -0.24 -15.64
N LYS A 78 -22.28 1.01 -15.73
CA LYS A 78 -22.73 1.61 -17.00
C LYS A 78 -21.58 1.75 -18.00
N SER A 79 -20.42 2.27 -17.56
CA SER A 79 -19.26 2.40 -18.45
C SER A 79 -18.67 1.04 -18.85
N GLN A 80 -18.80 -0.01 -18.03
CA GLN A 80 -18.41 -1.37 -18.40
C GLN A 80 -19.27 -1.92 -19.57
N GLU A 81 -20.56 -1.62 -19.63
CA GLU A 81 -21.44 -2.11 -20.71
C GLU A 81 -21.03 -1.56 -22.09
N LEU A 82 -20.58 -0.31 -22.11
CA LEU A 82 -20.17 0.41 -23.32
C LEU A 82 -18.69 0.21 -23.69
N ASP A 83 -17.90 -0.42 -22.82
CA ASP A 83 -16.45 -0.58 -23.02
C ASP A 83 -16.12 -1.67 -24.05
N LEU A 84 -15.63 -1.24 -25.21
CA LEU A 84 -15.17 -2.10 -26.30
C LEU A 84 -13.99 -3.00 -25.89
N GLU A 85 -13.10 -2.51 -25.03
CA GLU A 85 -11.96 -3.29 -24.53
C GLU A 85 -12.46 -4.46 -23.68
N LEU A 86 -13.42 -4.20 -22.78
CA LEU A 86 -14.02 -5.24 -21.95
C LEU A 86 -14.73 -6.29 -22.81
N GLN A 87 -15.49 -5.87 -23.83
CA GLN A 87 -16.14 -6.80 -24.76
C GLN A 87 -15.13 -7.69 -25.50
N ASN A 88 -13.99 -7.13 -25.91
CA ASN A 88 -12.92 -7.89 -26.56
C ASN A 88 -12.26 -8.89 -25.59
N LEU A 89 -12.02 -8.50 -24.33
CA LEU A 89 -11.44 -9.36 -23.30
C LEU A 89 -12.38 -10.50 -22.90
N ILE A 90 -13.70 -10.27 -22.91
CA ILE A 90 -14.70 -11.31 -22.68
C ILE A 90 -14.71 -12.32 -23.83
N ARG A 91 -14.58 -11.85 -25.08
CA ARG A 91 -14.55 -12.72 -26.29
C ARG A 91 -13.26 -13.52 -26.40
N ASN A 92 -12.12 -12.88 -26.12
CA ASN A 92 -10.78 -13.45 -26.24
C ASN A 92 -10.03 -13.32 -24.90
N PRO A 93 -10.36 -14.16 -23.91
CA PRO A 93 -9.74 -14.09 -22.58
C PRO A 93 -8.27 -14.51 -22.65
N GLN A 94 -7.36 -13.54 -22.56
CA GLN A 94 -5.91 -13.78 -22.48
C GLN A 94 -5.46 -14.09 -21.05
N GLY A 95 -5.97 -15.18 -20.47
CA GLY A 95 -5.66 -15.59 -19.09
C GLY A 95 -6.49 -14.89 -18.01
N LEU A 96 -7.34 -13.92 -18.39
CA LEU A 96 -8.30 -13.29 -17.49
C LEU A 96 -9.55 -14.18 -17.31
N GLN A 97 -10.10 -14.20 -16.09
CA GLN A 97 -11.34 -14.90 -15.75
C GLN A 97 -12.41 -13.88 -15.36
N LEU A 98 -12.94 -13.17 -16.36
CA LEU A 98 -13.94 -12.11 -16.15
C LEU A 98 -15.32 -12.71 -15.85
N LYS A 99 -15.87 -12.41 -14.67
CA LYS A 99 -17.23 -12.79 -14.26
C LYS A 99 -17.93 -11.62 -13.58
N LYS A 100 -19.27 -11.58 -13.67
CA LYS A 100 -20.07 -10.61 -12.93
C LYS A 100 -20.14 -11.02 -11.45
N ILE A 101 -19.78 -10.11 -10.55
CA ILE A 101 -19.81 -10.29 -9.10
C ILE A 101 -20.57 -9.12 -8.48
N VAL A 102 -21.43 -9.41 -7.51
CA VAL A 102 -22.12 -8.39 -6.73
C VAL A 102 -21.17 -7.87 -5.65
N MET A 103 -20.95 -6.56 -5.62
CA MET A 103 -20.03 -5.96 -4.65
C MET A 103 -20.65 -5.99 -3.24
N PRO A 104 -19.84 -6.18 -2.19
CA PRO A 104 -20.36 -6.34 -0.81
C PRO A 104 -21.14 -5.13 -0.29
N ASN A 105 -20.89 -3.94 -0.84
CA ASN A 105 -21.51 -2.68 -0.40
C ASN A 105 -22.49 -2.09 -1.43
N SER A 106 -22.69 -2.76 -2.56
CA SER A 106 -23.65 -2.33 -3.57
C SER A 106 -24.20 -3.56 -4.29
N ASN A 107 -25.52 -3.74 -4.32
CA ASN A 107 -26.20 -4.84 -5.02
C ASN A 107 -26.08 -4.76 -6.56
N ILE A 108 -25.01 -4.16 -7.06
CA ILE A 108 -24.71 -3.90 -8.46
C ILE A 108 -23.69 -4.95 -8.93
N PRO A 109 -23.99 -5.69 -9.99
CA PRO A 109 -23.05 -6.65 -10.57
C PRO A 109 -22.00 -5.93 -11.42
N LEU A 110 -20.71 -6.12 -11.09
CA LEU A 110 -19.59 -5.63 -11.89
C LEU A 110 -18.80 -6.79 -12.50
N PHE A 111 -18.25 -6.58 -13.70
CA PHE A 111 -17.24 -7.49 -14.22
C PHE A 111 -15.97 -7.40 -13.40
N CYS A 112 -15.57 -8.54 -12.85
CA CYS A 112 -14.37 -8.71 -12.04
C CYS A 112 -13.52 -9.83 -12.62
N ASP A 113 -12.20 -9.65 -12.62
CA ASP A 113 -11.25 -10.71 -12.89
C ASP A 113 -11.03 -11.56 -11.63
N LEU A 114 -11.06 -12.87 -11.81
CA LEU A 114 -10.86 -13.89 -10.77
C LEU A 114 -9.59 -14.72 -10.96
N SER A 115 -8.76 -14.40 -11.97
CA SER A 115 -7.55 -15.17 -12.31
C SER A 115 -6.59 -15.39 -11.13
N THR A 116 -6.57 -14.46 -10.18
CA THR A 116 -5.66 -14.46 -9.02
C THR A 116 -6.30 -14.96 -7.71
N GLY A 117 -7.53 -15.48 -7.75
CA GLY A 117 -8.27 -15.96 -6.58
C GLY A 117 -8.94 -14.86 -5.73
N ILE A 118 -8.61 -13.59 -5.96
CA ILE A 118 -9.28 -12.44 -5.37
C ILE A 118 -10.04 -11.71 -6.49
N ALA A 119 -11.32 -11.40 -6.25
CA ALA A 119 -12.14 -10.63 -7.19
C ALA A 119 -11.58 -9.21 -7.35
N ARG A 120 -11.15 -8.87 -8.57
CA ARG A 120 -10.65 -7.54 -8.93
C ARG A 120 -11.59 -6.89 -9.94
N PRO A 121 -12.31 -5.81 -9.58
CA PRO A 121 -13.17 -5.11 -10.53
C PRO A 121 -12.37 -4.64 -11.74
N TYR A 122 -12.89 -4.90 -12.94
CA TYR A 122 -12.34 -4.29 -14.15
C TYR A 122 -12.73 -2.82 -14.19
N ILE A 123 -11.76 -1.93 -14.30
CA ILE A 123 -12.02 -0.49 -14.35
C ILE A 123 -11.97 -0.02 -15.81
N PRO A 124 -13.07 0.55 -16.36
CA PRO A 124 -13.08 1.10 -17.71
C PRO A 124 -12.05 2.22 -17.89
N LYS A 125 -11.60 2.44 -19.12
CA LYS A 125 -10.50 3.39 -19.44
C LYS A 125 -10.74 4.80 -18.88
N GLU A 126 -11.98 5.27 -18.86
CA GLU A 126 -12.39 6.59 -18.35
C GLU A 126 -12.03 6.81 -16.87
N TYR A 127 -11.88 5.72 -16.10
CA TYR A 127 -11.61 5.75 -14.67
C TYR A 127 -10.18 5.31 -14.31
N ARG A 128 -9.33 5.02 -15.31
CA ARG A 128 -7.90 4.72 -15.12
C ARG A 128 -7.14 6.05 -15.14
N GLN A 129 -7.05 6.73 -14.00
CA GLN A 129 -6.18 7.91 -13.87
C GLN A 129 -4.71 7.51 -13.86
#